data_AF-A0A662GED9-F1
#
_entry.id   AF-A0A662GED9-F1
#
_cell.length_a   1.000
_cell.length_b   1.000
_cell.length_c   1.000
_cell.angle_alpha   90.00
_cell.angle_beta   90.00
_cell.angle_gamma   90.00
#
_symmetry.space_group_name_H-M   'P 1'
#
loop_
_entity.id
_entity.type
_entity.pdbx_description
1 polymer ?
#
loop_
_entity_poly.entity_id
_entity_poly.type
_entity_poly.pdbx_seq_one_letter_code
_entity_poly.pdbx_strand_id
1 'polypeptide(L)'
;MDMSIVDKIGVLETIVKTPIYSVVGFAENRLIYLSTREGSRDLWSMDVETRQVRQITKGGIHGVAKPVEESPLVIYLKDVTKGREQHLIYKADSRTGGSEKLAEFTPMRIFGIAFDGEKIAFTGASQKDISLYLAKINGGIEKLYTLNTIASVTDLNDKYIVGSGMLKMDPKTMEIFIYNLETNEFTIYTPREKSINKAPALDKNKILFETTALGNNRLVIYNIEGKTLDEVKF
;
A
#
# COMPACT_ATOMS: atom_id res chain seq x y z
N MET A 1 41.14 -9.66 18.75
CA MET A 1 40.74 -9.17 20.08
C MET A 1 39.23 -9.34 20.12
N ASP A 2 38.72 -10.29 20.91
CA ASP A 2 37.29 -10.57 20.95
C ASP A 2 36.55 -9.43 21.65
N MET A 3 35.51 -8.89 21.02
CA MET A 3 34.66 -7.87 21.61
C MET A 3 33.95 -8.42 22.85
N SER A 4 33.88 -7.63 23.92
CA SER A 4 33.09 -7.96 25.11
C SER A 4 31.59 -8.00 24.77
N ILE A 5 30.80 -8.67 25.61
CA ILE A 5 29.33 -8.68 25.46
C ILE A 5 28.75 -7.26 25.54
N VAL A 6 29.32 -6.41 26.41
CA VAL A 6 28.89 -5.02 26.57
C VAL A 6 29.14 -4.22 25.29
N ASP A 7 30.30 -4.40 24.66
CA ASP A 7 30.61 -3.73 23.38
C ASP A 7 29.66 -4.20 22.26
N LYS A 8 29.36 -5.50 22.23
CA LYS A 8 28.41 -6.07 21.26
C LYS A 8 27.00 -5.48 21.45
N ILE A 9 26.54 -5.33 22.68
CA ILE A 9 25.26 -4.68 22.99
C ILE A 9 25.29 -3.21 22.58
N GLY A 10 26.37 -2.48 22.88
CA GLY A 10 26.50 -1.07 22.48
C GLY A 10 26.43 -0.86 20.97
N VAL A 11 27.11 -1.73 20.21
CA VAL A 11 27.03 -1.72 18.73
C VAL A 11 25.61 -2.04 18.26
N LEU A 12 24.98 -3.08 18.82
CA LEU A 12 23.61 -3.47 18.46
C LEU A 12 22.62 -2.33 18.73
N GLU A 13 22.68 -1.70 19.91
CA GLU A 13 21.81 -0.57 20.26
C GLU A 13 22.01 0.61 19.30
N THR A 14 23.26 0.90 18.93
CA THR A 14 23.57 1.98 17.98
C THR A 14 22.93 1.72 16.63
N ILE A 15 23.04 0.49 16.11
CA ILE A 15 22.42 0.08 14.84
C ILE A 15 20.89 0.19 14.92
N VAL A 16 20.28 -0.35 15.98
CA VAL A 16 18.82 -0.39 16.13
C VAL A 16 18.21 1.00 16.38
N LYS A 17 18.91 1.89 17.09
CA LYS A 17 18.45 3.26 17.37
C LYS A 17 18.66 4.22 16.19
N THR A 18 19.46 3.84 15.19
CA THR A 18 19.67 4.67 14.00
C THR A 18 18.33 4.84 13.25
N PRO A 19 17.83 6.07 13.07
CA PRO A 19 16.54 6.28 12.43
C PRO A 19 16.57 5.84 10.96
N ILE A 20 15.54 5.11 10.55
CA ILE A 20 15.28 4.79 9.15
C ILE A 20 14.30 5.83 8.61
N TYR A 21 14.46 6.19 7.35
CA TYR A 21 13.56 7.09 6.63
C TYR A 21 13.11 6.43 5.32
N SER A 22 11.83 6.57 4.97
CA SER A 22 11.30 6.11 3.69
C SER A 22 10.22 7.07 3.20
N VAL A 23 10.39 7.59 1.98
CA VAL A 23 9.41 8.48 1.35
C VAL A 23 8.17 7.69 0.99
N VAL A 24 7.01 8.24 1.32
CA VAL A 24 5.70 7.67 0.96
C VAL A 24 5.11 8.41 -0.24
N GLY A 25 5.16 9.74 -0.26
CA GLY A 25 4.61 10.56 -1.34
C GLY A 25 4.36 12.00 -0.91
N PHE A 26 3.50 12.71 -1.65
CA PHE A 26 3.08 14.07 -1.36
C PHE A 26 1.59 14.13 -1.05
N ALA A 27 1.23 14.91 -0.03
CA ALA A 27 -0.15 15.23 0.33
C ALA A 27 -0.24 16.75 0.50
N GLU A 28 -0.85 17.44 -0.46
CA GLU A 28 -0.64 18.88 -0.71
C GLU A 28 0.87 19.19 -0.82
N ASN A 29 1.30 20.38 -0.38
CA ASN A 29 2.69 20.83 -0.42
C ASN A 29 3.58 20.19 0.68
N ARG A 30 3.31 18.94 1.06
CA ARG A 30 3.98 18.25 2.16
C ARG A 30 4.52 16.89 1.75
N LEU A 31 5.82 16.71 1.95
CA LEU A 31 6.48 15.40 1.82
C LEU A 31 6.05 14.52 3.00
N ILE A 32 5.42 13.39 2.69
CA ILE A 32 5.03 12.36 3.64
C ILE A 32 6.09 11.28 3.64
N TYR A 33 6.61 10.96 4.82
CA TYR A 33 7.62 9.94 4.98
C TYR A 33 7.46 9.18 6.29
N LEU A 34 7.94 7.95 6.29
CA LEU A 34 8.03 7.10 7.47
C LEU A 34 9.35 7.36 8.18
N SER A 35 9.33 7.37 9.51
CA SER A 35 10.56 7.35 10.29
C SER A 35 10.44 6.60 11.61
N THR A 36 11.55 5.98 12.03
CA THR A 36 11.71 5.34 13.35
C THR A 36 12.39 6.24 14.38
N ARG A 37 12.54 7.55 14.11
CA ARG A 37 13.32 8.46 14.96
C ARG A 37 12.82 8.62 16.40
N GLU A 38 11.55 8.30 16.67
CA GLU A 38 10.95 8.29 18.01
C GLU A 38 10.74 6.85 18.54
N GLY A 39 11.50 5.88 18.05
CA GLY A 39 11.46 4.49 18.51
C GLY A 39 10.35 3.63 17.89
N SER A 40 9.40 4.23 17.17
CA SER A 40 8.36 3.52 16.41
C SER A 40 8.29 4.02 14.97
N ARG A 41 7.90 3.12 14.05
CA ARG A 41 7.69 3.44 12.63
C ARG A 41 6.41 4.25 12.46
N ASP A 42 6.56 5.57 12.43
CA ASP A 42 5.44 6.52 12.33
C ASP A 42 5.52 7.37 11.07
N LEU A 43 4.40 7.98 10.71
CA LEU A 43 4.30 8.95 9.63
C LEU A 43 4.68 10.35 10.11
N TRP A 44 5.41 11.03 9.25
CA TRP A 44 5.87 12.39 9.42
C TRP A 44 5.54 13.18 8.16
N SER A 45 5.23 14.46 8.33
CA SER A 45 5.08 15.41 7.24
C SER A 45 6.16 16.47 7.33
N MET A 46 6.68 16.89 6.18
CA MET A 46 7.54 18.06 6.06
C MET A 46 6.94 19.00 5.03
N ASP A 47 6.73 20.25 5.44
CA ASP A 47 6.42 21.33 4.52
C ASP A 47 7.58 21.54 3.54
N VAL A 48 7.32 21.52 2.24
CA VAL A 48 8.41 21.55 1.25
C VAL A 48 9.06 22.95 1.18
N GLU A 49 8.28 24.01 1.39
CA GLU A 49 8.75 25.40 1.33
C GLU A 49 9.46 25.81 2.62
N THR A 50 8.79 25.65 3.76
CA THR A 50 9.29 26.11 5.06
C THR A 50 10.20 25.10 5.75
N ARG A 51 10.25 23.85 5.26
CA ARG A 51 10.95 22.70 5.87
C ARG A 51 10.44 22.36 7.27
N GLN A 52 9.25 22.86 7.65
CA GLN A 52 8.67 22.58 8.95
C GLN A 52 8.20 21.11 9.02
N VAL A 53 8.75 20.37 9.98
CA VAL A 53 8.48 18.94 10.17
C VAL A 53 7.47 18.71 11.28
N ARG A 54 6.57 17.72 11.10
CA ARG A 54 5.57 17.32 12.09
C ARG A 54 5.36 15.80 12.16
N GLN A 55 5.30 15.33 13.40
CA GLN A 55 4.42 14.31 13.97
C GLN A 55 3.04 13.96 13.35
N ILE A 56 2.86 13.03 12.41
CA ILE A 56 1.47 12.69 11.96
C ILE A 56 0.85 11.59 12.82
N THR A 57 1.60 10.51 13.08
CA THR A 57 1.11 9.36 13.86
C THR A 57 1.98 9.08 15.08
N LYS A 58 1.43 8.38 16.07
CA LYS A 58 2.17 7.91 17.24
C LYS A 58 1.87 6.46 17.55
N GLY A 59 2.89 5.74 18.03
CA GLY A 59 2.76 4.38 18.52
C GLY A 59 2.88 3.32 17.42
N GLY A 60 3.40 3.69 16.25
CA GLY A 60 3.68 2.78 15.15
C GLY A 60 2.48 2.52 14.24
N ILE A 61 2.75 2.50 12.94
CA ILE A 61 1.79 2.09 11.91
C ILE A 61 2.26 0.84 11.18
N HIS A 62 1.29 0.08 10.66
CA HIS A 62 1.57 -1.13 9.90
C HIS A 62 1.86 -0.81 8.42
N GLY A 63 0.90 -0.17 7.75
CA GLY A 63 0.95 0.16 6.32
C GLY A 63 0.36 1.53 6.04
N VAL A 64 0.60 2.06 4.84
CA VAL A 64 0.14 3.38 4.41
C VAL A 64 -0.20 3.31 2.92
N ALA A 65 -1.32 3.91 2.52
CA ALA A 65 -1.64 4.08 1.10
C ALA A 65 -0.77 5.21 0.53
N LYS A 66 -0.47 5.15 -0.77
CA LYS A 66 0.15 6.27 -1.48
C LYS A 66 -0.72 7.54 -1.26
N PRO A 67 -0.15 8.64 -0.75
CA PRO A 67 -0.88 9.89 -0.62
C PRO A 67 -1.20 10.49 -2.00
N VAL A 68 -2.27 11.28 -2.04
CA VAL A 68 -2.72 12.00 -3.23
C VAL A 68 -2.33 13.46 -3.09
N GLU A 69 -1.69 14.02 -4.11
CA GLU A 69 -1.08 15.35 -4.05
C GLU A 69 -2.12 16.45 -3.80
N GLU A 70 -3.33 16.31 -4.33
CA GLU A 70 -4.42 17.27 -4.17
C GLU A 70 -5.18 17.11 -2.83
N SER A 71 -4.84 16.11 -2.02
CA SER A 71 -5.53 15.81 -0.76
C SER A 71 -4.60 16.02 0.45
N PRO A 72 -5.07 16.65 1.54
CA PRO A 72 -4.29 16.71 2.77
C PRO A 72 -4.29 15.37 3.53
N LEU A 73 -5.09 14.40 3.11
CA LEU A 73 -5.33 13.18 3.87
C LEU A 73 -4.27 12.11 3.60
N VAL A 74 -3.82 11.50 4.69
CA VAL A 74 -2.94 10.33 4.66
C VAL A 74 -3.68 9.14 5.27
N ILE A 75 -3.86 8.09 4.48
CA ILE A 75 -4.58 6.88 4.88
C ILE A 75 -3.58 5.81 5.31
N TYR A 76 -3.78 5.24 6.50
CA TYR A 76 -2.85 4.28 7.05
C TYR A 76 -3.53 3.19 7.89
N LEU A 77 -2.78 2.13 8.12
CA LEU A 77 -3.20 0.95 8.85
C LEU A 77 -2.55 0.93 10.23
N LYS A 78 -3.35 0.60 11.25
CA LYS A 78 -2.86 0.35 12.60
C LYS A 78 -3.24 -1.05 13.05
N ASP A 79 -2.28 -1.82 13.55
CA ASP A 79 -2.56 -3.06 14.27
C ASP A 79 -3.13 -2.72 15.65
N VAL A 80 -4.38 -3.10 15.87
CA VAL A 80 -5.10 -2.84 17.13
C VAL A 80 -4.98 -4.01 18.13
N THR A 81 -4.15 -5.00 17.82
CA THR A 81 -4.00 -6.24 18.57
C THR A 81 -2.57 -6.57 18.97
N LYS A 82 -1.67 -5.57 18.97
CA LYS A 82 -0.29 -5.67 19.51
C LYS A 82 0.55 -6.78 18.86
N GLY A 83 0.51 -6.88 17.53
CA GLY A 83 1.35 -7.81 16.75
C GLY A 83 0.60 -9.02 16.21
N ARG A 84 -0.73 -9.10 16.36
CA ARG A 84 -1.55 -10.17 15.73
C ARG A 84 -2.09 -9.78 14.35
N GLU A 85 -1.61 -8.66 13.81
CA GLU A 85 -1.89 -8.18 12.46
C GLU A 85 -3.38 -8.02 12.17
N GLN A 86 -4.14 -7.58 13.18
CA GLN A 86 -5.55 -7.22 13.01
C GLN A 86 -5.62 -5.72 12.85
N HIS A 87 -5.79 -5.29 11.60
CA HIS A 87 -5.68 -3.91 11.18
C HIS A 87 -7.03 -3.20 11.20
N LEU A 88 -6.99 -1.92 11.55
CA LEU A 88 -8.03 -0.94 11.24
C LEU A 88 -7.43 0.18 10.38
N ILE A 89 -8.28 0.85 9.61
CA ILE A 89 -7.91 1.96 8.73
C ILE A 89 -8.15 3.28 9.45
N TYR A 90 -7.16 4.16 9.38
CA TYR A 90 -7.19 5.51 9.93
C TYR A 90 -6.86 6.52 8.84
N LYS A 91 -7.34 7.75 9.05
CA LYS A 91 -6.96 8.92 8.28
C LYS A 91 -6.33 9.96 9.19
N ALA A 92 -5.40 10.73 8.65
CA ALA A 92 -4.78 11.87 9.31
C ALA A 92 -4.58 13.02 8.33
N ASP A 93 -4.65 14.25 8.83
CA ASP A 93 -4.35 15.46 8.05
C ASP A 93 -2.83 15.71 8.06
N SER A 94 -2.24 15.89 6.88
CA SER A 94 -0.80 16.07 6.70
C SER A 94 -0.26 17.35 7.34
N ARG A 95 -1.09 18.38 7.50
CA ARG A 95 -0.72 19.71 8.00
C ARG A 95 -0.80 19.77 9.52
N THR A 96 -1.91 19.32 10.07
CA THR A 96 -2.18 19.42 11.52
C THR A 96 -1.71 18.20 12.28
N GLY A 97 -1.60 17.05 11.60
CA GLY A 97 -1.64 15.74 12.24
C GLY A 97 -3.05 15.45 12.76
N GLY A 98 -3.14 14.52 13.71
CA GLY A 98 -4.41 14.07 14.27
C GLY A 98 -4.96 12.89 13.50
N SER A 99 -5.36 11.85 14.23
CA SER A 99 -5.68 10.54 13.69
C SER A 99 -7.10 10.17 14.07
N GLU A 100 -7.91 9.85 13.08
CA GLU A 100 -9.27 9.34 13.29
C GLU A 100 -9.44 8.00 12.58
N LYS A 101 -10.24 7.12 13.17
CA LYS A 101 -10.60 5.85 12.55
C LYS A 101 -11.52 6.16 11.36
N LEU A 102 -11.24 5.54 10.21
CA LEU A 102 -12.02 5.76 8.99
C LEU A 102 -13.47 5.27 9.13
N ALA A 103 -13.63 4.05 9.66
CA ALA A 103 -14.92 3.40 9.84
C ALA A 103 -14.84 2.32 10.94
N GLU A 104 -15.98 1.97 11.52
CA GLU A 104 -16.09 0.81 12.40
C GLU A 104 -16.30 -0.47 11.58
N PHE A 105 -15.42 -1.45 11.77
CA PHE A 105 -15.52 -2.79 11.20
C PHE A 105 -14.70 -3.78 12.03
N THR A 106 -14.97 -5.07 11.89
CA THR A 106 -14.19 -6.12 12.56
C THR A 106 -12.75 -6.07 12.08
N PRO A 107 -11.75 -5.88 12.98
CA PRO A 107 -10.34 -5.88 12.62
C PRO A 107 -9.96 -7.14 11.82
N MET A 108 -9.12 -6.96 10.82
CA MET A 108 -8.73 -8.04 9.90
C MET A 108 -7.32 -7.82 9.36
N ARG A 109 -6.69 -8.85 8.81
CA ARG A 109 -5.34 -8.70 8.23
C ARG A 109 -5.43 -8.09 6.84
N ILE A 110 -5.09 -6.82 6.72
CA ILE A 110 -5.02 -6.09 5.44
C ILE A 110 -3.66 -6.32 4.77
N PHE A 111 -3.65 -6.70 3.50
CA PHE A 111 -2.42 -7.01 2.72
C PHE A 111 -1.95 -5.86 1.83
N GLY A 112 -2.87 -5.04 1.33
CA GLY A 112 -2.57 -3.87 0.52
C GLY A 112 -3.70 -2.86 0.60
N ILE A 113 -3.38 -1.58 0.42
CA ILE A 113 -4.32 -0.46 0.52
C ILE A 113 -3.91 0.65 -0.46
N ALA A 114 -4.89 1.26 -1.11
CA ALA A 114 -4.72 2.41 -2.01
C ALA A 114 -5.80 3.47 -1.75
N PHE A 115 -5.52 4.72 -2.13
CA PHE A 115 -6.37 5.89 -1.91
C PHE A 115 -6.32 6.82 -3.14
N ASP A 116 -7.48 7.26 -3.64
CA ASP A 116 -7.59 8.13 -4.84
C ASP A 116 -8.00 9.57 -4.51
N GLY A 117 -8.10 9.92 -3.23
CA GLY A 117 -8.61 11.21 -2.77
C GLY A 117 -10.04 11.13 -2.19
N GLU A 118 -10.81 10.12 -2.58
CA GLU A 118 -12.23 9.97 -2.19
C GLU A 118 -12.55 8.57 -1.65
N LYS A 119 -11.98 7.54 -2.28
CA LYS A 119 -12.22 6.12 -2.07
C LYS A 119 -10.93 5.42 -1.67
N ILE A 120 -11.11 4.35 -0.90
CA ILE A 120 -10.02 3.55 -0.38
C ILE A 120 -10.30 2.09 -0.75
N ALA A 121 -9.41 1.48 -1.51
CA ALA A 121 -9.49 0.07 -1.85
C ALA A 121 -8.46 -0.71 -1.04
N PHE A 122 -8.84 -1.89 -0.56
CA PHE A 122 -7.92 -2.76 0.17
C PHE A 122 -8.31 -4.22 0.04
N THR A 123 -7.32 -5.10 0.17
CA THR A 123 -7.55 -6.54 0.35
C THR A 123 -7.37 -6.91 1.82
N GLY A 124 -8.26 -7.74 2.35
CA GLY A 124 -8.24 -8.15 3.75
C GLY A 124 -8.63 -9.61 3.96
N ALA A 125 -7.95 -10.28 4.89
CA ALA A 125 -8.30 -11.61 5.39
C ALA A 125 -9.08 -11.51 6.70
N SER A 126 -10.36 -11.88 6.62
CA SER A 126 -11.21 -12.12 7.78
C SER A 126 -11.08 -13.57 8.26
N GLN A 127 -11.85 -13.96 9.29
CA GLN A 127 -11.96 -15.37 9.68
C GLN A 127 -12.62 -16.25 8.61
N LYS A 128 -13.38 -15.66 7.67
CA LYS A 128 -14.19 -16.41 6.70
C LYS A 128 -13.49 -16.54 5.35
N ASP A 129 -12.90 -15.45 4.88
CA ASP A 129 -12.38 -15.32 3.53
C ASP A 129 -11.36 -14.19 3.41
N ILE A 130 -10.65 -14.20 2.27
CA ILE A 130 -9.88 -13.08 1.78
C ILE A 130 -10.75 -12.36 0.76
N SER A 131 -10.89 -11.05 0.88
CA SER A 131 -11.75 -10.27 -0.02
C SER A 131 -11.12 -8.93 -0.41
N LEU A 132 -11.55 -8.42 -1.56
CA LEU A 132 -11.39 -7.04 -1.99
C LEU A 132 -12.53 -6.20 -1.41
N TYR A 133 -12.17 -5.04 -0.86
CA TYR A 133 -13.08 -4.10 -0.23
C TYR A 133 -12.89 -2.70 -0.81
N LEU A 134 -13.98 -1.92 -0.75
CA LEU A 134 -14.00 -0.50 -1.06
C LEU A 134 -14.58 0.26 0.14
N ALA A 135 -13.95 1.37 0.51
CA ALA A 135 -14.42 2.26 1.54
C ALA A 135 -14.50 3.69 1.01
N LYS A 136 -15.42 4.49 1.56
CA LYS A 136 -15.48 5.93 1.31
C LYS A 136 -14.75 6.69 2.42
N ILE A 137 -14.26 7.89 2.10
CA ILE A 137 -13.51 8.72 3.07
C ILE A 137 -14.33 9.09 4.33
N ASN A 138 -15.66 9.16 4.19
CA ASN A 138 -16.60 9.46 5.27
C ASN A 138 -17.15 8.20 5.95
N GLY A 139 -16.51 7.05 5.72
CA GLY A 139 -16.91 5.76 6.27
C GLY A 139 -17.84 4.96 5.36
N GLY A 140 -18.17 3.75 5.81
CA GLY A 140 -18.82 2.73 4.98
C GLY A 140 -17.78 1.87 4.27
N ILE A 141 -17.91 0.55 4.44
CA ILE A 141 -17.05 -0.45 3.83
C ILE A 141 -17.94 -1.45 3.11
N GLU A 142 -17.65 -1.68 1.85
CA GLU A 142 -18.31 -2.65 0.99
C GLU A 142 -17.33 -3.76 0.61
N LYS A 143 -17.81 -5.00 0.64
CA LYS A 143 -17.07 -6.14 0.08
C LYS A 143 -17.42 -6.25 -1.41
N LEU A 144 -16.42 -6.14 -2.27
CA LEU A 144 -16.58 -6.16 -3.72
C LEU A 144 -16.43 -7.55 -4.32
N TYR A 145 -15.42 -8.31 -3.86
CA TYR A 145 -15.08 -9.60 -4.47
C TYR A 145 -14.37 -10.51 -3.46
N THR A 146 -14.75 -11.78 -3.42
CA THR A 146 -14.05 -12.79 -2.60
C THR A 146 -12.92 -13.41 -3.40
N LEU A 147 -11.71 -13.34 -2.86
CA LEU A 147 -10.49 -13.88 -3.45
C LEU A 147 -10.24 -15.30 -2.94
N ASN A 148 -9.73 -16.16 -3.82
CA ASN A 148 -9.36 -17.54 -3.46
C ASN A 148 -7.97 -17.63 -2.80
N THR A 149 -7.24 -16.52 -2.72
CA THR A 149 -5.83 -16.46 -2.31
C THR A 149 -5.42 -15.05 -1.90
N ILE A 150 -4.18 -14.91 -1.43
CA ILE A 150 -3.60 -13.63 -1.03
C ILE A 150 -3.31 -12.78 -2.27
N ALA A 151 -3.83 -11.56 -2.24
CA ALA A 151 -3.52 -10.50 -3.18
C ALA A 151 -3.43 -9.17 -2.41
N SER A 152 -2.70 -8.21 -2.95
CA SER A 152 -2.52 -6.87 -2.39
C SER A 152 -2.99 -5.84 -3.39
N VAL A 153 -3.92 -4.98 -2.98
CA VAL A 153 -4.23 -3.73 -3.72
C VAL A 153 -2.98 -2.86 -3.70
N THR A 154 -2.67 -2.25 -4.85
CA THR A 154 -1.56 -1.30 -4.99
C THR A 154 -1.99 0.08 -5.49
N ASP A 155 -3.06 0.16 -6.28
CA ASP A 155 -3.55 1.44 -6.81
C ASP A 155 -5.05 1.38 -7.14
N LEU A 156 -5.69 2.55 -7.25
CA LEU A 156 -7.06 2.70 -7.73
C LEU A 156 -7.31 4.06 -8.38
N ASN A 157 -8.37 4.14 -9.19
CA ASN A 157 -8.99 5.38 -9.62
C ASN A 157 -10.52 5.25 -9.62
N ASP A 158 -11.19 6.17 -10.29
CA ASP A 158 -12.64 6.22 -10.45
C ASP A 158 -13.25 4.98 -11.13
N LYS A 159 -12.47 4.28 -11.96
CA LYS A 159 -12.94 3.15 -12.78
C LYS A 159 -12.35 1.81 -12.38
N TYR A 160 -11.10 1.76 -11.94
CA TYR A 160 -10.38 0.51 -11.71
C TYR A 160 -9.73 0.45 -10.33
N ILE A 161 -9.71 -0.75 -9.75
CA ILE A 161 -8.80 -1.12 -8.68
C ILE A 161 -7.82 -2.13 -9.23
N VAL A 162 -6.53 -1.94 -8.96
CA VAL A 162 -5.47 -2.85 -9.40
C VAL A 162 -4.60 -3.31 -8.24
N GLY A 163 -4.03 -4.49 -8.44
CA GLY A 163 -3.10 -5.07 -7.47
C GLY A 163 -2.47 -6.33 -8.01
N SER A 164 -1.71 -7.01 -7.16
CA SER A 164 -1.03 -8.26 -7.55
C SER A 164 -1.12 -9.31 -6.45
N GLY A 165 -1.06 -10.58 -6.84
CA GLY A 165 -1.18 -11.71 -5.92
C GLY A 165 -0.93 -13.05 -6.57
N MET A 166 -1.00 -14.12 -5.78
CA MET A 166 -0.85 -15.51 -6.23
C MET A 166 -2.19 -16.05 -6.76
N LEU A 167 -2.79 -15.34 -7.72
CA LEU A 167 -4.19 -15.48 -8.14
C LEU A 167 -4.48 -16.79 -8.88
N LYS A 168 -3.46 -17.39 -9.48
CA LYS A 168 -3.53 -18.72 -10.12
C LYS A 168 -3.20 -19.88 -9.19
N MET A 169 -3.06 -19.64 -7.88
CA MET A 169 -2.74 -20.66 -6.87
C MET A 169 -1.38 -21.35 -7.07
N ASP A 170 -0.47 -20.74 -7.84
CA ASP A 170 0.92 -21.19 -7.95
C ASP A 170 1.82 -20.19 -7.19
N PRO A 171 2.52 -20.62 -6.13
CA PRO A 171 3.37 -19.74 -5.33
C PRO A 171 4.62 -19.25 -6.07
N LYS A 172 4.92 -19.80 -7.26
CA LYS A 172 6.04 -19.37 -8.11
C LYS A 172 5.67 -18.25 -9.08
N THR A 173 4.41 -17.85 -9.10
CA THR A 173 3.85 -16.89 -10.05
C THR A 173 3.15 -15.76 -9.32
N MET A 174 3.10 -14.59 -9.97
CA MET A 174 2.28 -13.48 -9.50
C MET A 174 1.53 -12.89 -10.68
N GLU A 175 0.24 -12.68 -10.50
CA GLU A 175 -0.64 -12.10 -11.50
C GLU A 175 -1.10 -10.71 -11.06
N ILE A 176 -1.45 -9.89 -12.05
CA ILE A 176 -2.14 -8.64 -11.83
C ILE A 176 -3.64 -8.95 -11.76
N PHE A 177 -4.36 -8.38 -10.79
CA PHE A 177 -5.82 -8.28 -10.90
C PHE A 177 -6.24 -6.88 -11.29
N ILE A 178 -7.36 -6.82 -11.99
CA ILE A 178 -8.03 -5.59 -12.40
C ILE A 178 -9.49 -5.78 -12.00
N TYR A 179 -10.00 -4.91 -11.15
CA TYR A 179 -11.42 -4.86 -10.82
C TYR A 179 -12.02 -3.61 -11.45
N ASN A 180 -13.05 -3.77 -12.28
CA ASN A 180 -13.77 -2.66 -12.88
C ASN A 180 -14.97 -2.28 -12.00
N LEU A 181 -14.96 -1.04 -11.48
CA LEU A 181 -15.98 -0.51 -10.58
C LEU A 181 -17.33 -0.27 -11.26
N GLU A 182 -17.36 -0.10 -12.59
CA GLU A 182 -18.60 0.13 -13.34
C GLU A 182 -19.31 -1.20 -13.65
N THR A 183 -18.55 -2.24 -14.00
CA THR A 183 -19.09 -3.53 -14.44
C THR A 183 -19.09 -4.60 -13.34
N ASN A 184 -18.43 -4.34 -12.22
CA ASN A 184 -18.14 -5.29 -11.15
C ASN A 184 -17.37 -6.54 -11.63
N GLU A 185 -16.60 -6.40 -12.72
CA GLU A 185 -15.82 -7.49 -13.30
C GLU A 185 -14.45 -7.58 -12.64
N PHE A 186 -14.07 -8.80 -12.21
CA PHE A 186 -12.73 -9.11 -11.73
C PHE A 186 -11.95 -9.90 -12.79
N THR A 187 -10.90 -9.30 -13.32
CA THR A 187 -10.04 -9.89 -14.34
C THR A 187 -8.66 -10.22 -13.76
N ILE A 188 -8.17 -11.43 -14.04
CA ILE A 188 -6.78 -11.82 -13.79
C ILE A 188 -6.00 -11.62 -15.08
N TYR A 189 -4.93 -10.83 -15.02
CA TYR A 189 -4.06 -10.55 -16.16
C TYR A 189 -2.66 -11.12 -15.93
N THR A 190 -2.18 -11.86 -16.94
CA THR A 190 -0.85 -12.45 -16.98
C THR A 190 -0.29 -12.31 -18.40
N PRO A 191 0.72 -11.46 -18.66
CA PRO A 191 1.30 -11.30 -19.99
C PRO A 191 1.84 -12.60 -20.61
N ARG A 192 2.45 -13.45 -19.77
CA ARG A 192 2.96 -14.77 -20.14
C ARG A 192 2.74 -15.72 -18.98
N GLU A 193 2.29 -16.94 -19.27
CA GLU A 193 2.15 -17.97 -18.23
C GLU A 193 3.45 -18.16 -17.44
N LYS A 194 3.29 -18.39 -16.13
CA LYS A 194 4.37 -18.56 -15.16
C LYS A 194 5.28 -17.34 -14.97
N SER A 195 4.86 -16.15 -15.42
CA SER A 195 5.58 -14.91 -15.11
C SER A 195 5.26 -14.41 -13.70
N ILE A 196 6.15 -13.56 -13.19
CA ILE A 196 5.96 -12.81 -11.96
C ILE A 196 5.64 -11.39 -12.38
N ASN A 197 4.47 -10.90 -11.99
CA ASN A 197 3.98 -9.56 -12.29
C ASN A 197 3.64 -8.85 -10.98
N LYS A 198 4.25 -7.70 -10.72
CA LYS A 198 4.16 -7.05 -9.39
C LYS A 198 4.19 -5.52 -9.47
N ALA A 199 3.77 -4.91 -8.37
CA ALA A 199 3.72 -3.47 -8.15
C ALA A 199 3.01 -2.69 -9.29
N PRO A 200 1.76 -3.06 -9.66
CA PRO A 200 1.04 -2.30 -10.66
C PRO A 200 0.71 -0.89 -10.13
N ALA A 201 0.96 0.11 -10.96
CA ALA A 201 0.55 1.50 -10.76
C ALA A 201 -0.39 1.89 -11.90
N LEU A 202 -1.43 2.64 -11.57
CA LEU A 202 -2.53 2.94 -12.49
C LEU A 202 -2.44 4.40 -12.97
N ASP A 203 -2.55 4.58 -14.28
CA ASP A 203 -2.79 5.88 -14.92
C ASP A 203 -3.96 5.74 -15.89
N LYS A 204 -5.14 6.22 -15.47
CA LYS A 204 -6.40 6.10 -16.22
C LYS A 204 -6.70 4.64 -16.59
N ASN A 205 -6.53 4.27 -17.85
CA ASN A 205 -6.76 2.92 -18.38
C ASN A 205 -5.45 2.15 -18.65
N LYS A 206 -4.31 2.62 -18.13
CA LYS A 206 -3.00 2.00 -18.30
C LYS A 206 -2.43 1.55 -16.97
N ILE A 207 -1.80 0.38 -16.97
CA ILE A 207 -1.14 -0.20 -15.82
C ILE A 207 0.35 -0.30 -16.11
N LEU A 208 1.17 0.42 -15.35
CA LEU A 208 2.61 0.26 -15.32
C LEU A 208 2.96 -0.82 -14.30
N PHE A 209 3.72 -1.85 -14.66
CA PHE A 209 4.12 -2.91 -13.72
C PHE A 209 5.43 -3.59 -14.12
N GLU A 210 6.05 -4.26 -13.14
CA GLU A 210 7.23 -5.07 -13.35
C GLU A 210 6.83 -6.50 -13.75
N THR A 211 7.46 -7.06 -14.78
CA THR A 211 7.19 -8.41 -15.29
C THR A 211 8.45 -9.19 -15.66
N THR A 212 8.44 -10.51 -15.46
CA THR A 212 9.42 -11.45 -16.04
C THR A 212 8.96 -12.06 -17.39
N ALA A 213 7.82 -11.63 -17.93
CA ALA A 213 7.24 -12.19 -19.16
C ALA A 213 8.14 -12.02 -20.40
N LEU A 214 9.06 -11.06 -20.37
CA LEU A 214 10.01 -10.76 -21.46
C LEU A 214 11.42 -11.32 -21.17
N GLY A 215 11.54 -12.27 -20.23
CA GLY A 215 12.81 -12.88 -19.81
C GLY A 215 13.22 -12.39 -18.42
N ASN A 216 14.04 -11.36 -18.36
CA ASN A 216 14.41 -10.71 -17.10
C ASN A 216 13.30 -9.75 -16.62
N ASN A 217 13.45 -9.19 -15.42
CA ASN A 217 12.54 -8.14 -14.95
C ASN A 217 12.57 -6.95 -15.94
N ARG A 218 11.38 -6.61 -16.44
CA ARG A 218 11.12 -5.49 -17.34
C ARG A 218 9.97 -4.66 -16.80
N LEU A 219 10.00 -3.38 -17.13
CA LEU A 219 8.90 -2.46 -16.88
C LEU A 219 8.05 -2.38 -18.13
N VAL A 220 6.76 -2.60 -17.99
CA VAL A 220 5.81 -2.64 -19.12
C VAL A 220 4.57 -1.82 -18.78
N ILE A 221 3.89 -1.34 -19.82
CA ILE A 221 2.61 -0.66 -19.74
C ILE A 221 1.56 -1.51 -20.45
N TYR A 222 0.51 -1.91 -19.72
CA TYR A 222 -0.65 -2.58 -20.29
C TYR A 222 -1.82 -1.60 -20.40
N ASN A 223 -2.38 -1.45 -21.61
CA ASN A 223 -3.63 -0.73 -21.83
C ASN A 223 -4.82 -1.69 -21.62
N ILE A 224 -5.62 -1.42 -20.58
CA ILE A 224 -6.73 -2.28 -20.16
C ILE A 224 -7.78 -2.43 -21.27
N GLU A 225 -8.14 -1.32 -21.91
CA GLU A 225 -9.22 -1.26 -22.91
C GLU A 225 -8.73 -1.71 -24.29
N GLY A 226 -7.54 -1.24 -24.69
CA GLY A 226 -6.91 -1.60 -25.96
C GLY A 226 -6.30 -3.01 -25.97
N LYS A 227 -6.10 -3.62 -24.80
CA LYS A 227 -5.47 -4.93 -24.60
C LYS A 227 -4.07 -5.04 -25.22
N THR A 228 -3.31 -3.95 -25.18
CA THR A 228 -1.94 -3.88 -25.70
C THR A 228 -0.93 -3.83 -24.56
N LEU A 229 0.24 -4.44 -24.77
CA LEU A 229 1.34 -4.42 -23.82
C LEU A 229 2.60 -3.86 -24.49
N ASP A 230 3.15 -2.81 -23.92
CA ASP A 230 4.33 -2.12 -24.44
C ASP A 230 5.46 -2.14 -23.41
N GLU A 231 6.69 -2.44 -23.85
CA GLU A 231 7.89 -2.32 -23.00
C GLU A 231 8.29 -0.84 -22.87
N VAL A 232 8.58 -0.39 -21.65
CA VAL A 232 9.05 0.97 -21.39
C VAL A 232 10.51 1.08 -21.83
N LYS A 233 10.80 2.08 -22.69
CA LYS A 233 12.15 2.40 -23.15
C LYS A 233 12.59 3.72 -22.52
N PHE A 234 13.83 3.75 -22.04
CA PHE A 234 14.50 4.93 -21.48
C PHE A 234 15.58 5.42 -22.43
#